data_AF-H6NAE4-F1
#
_entry.id   AF-H6NAE4-F1
#
_cell.length_a   1.000
_cell.length_b   1.000
_cell.length_c   1.000
_cell.angle_alpha   90.00
_cell.angle_beta   90.00
_cell.angle_gamma   90.00
#
_symmetry.space_group_name_H-M   'P 1'
#
loop_
_entity.id
_entity.type
_entity.pdbx_description
1 polymer ?
#
loop_
_entity_poly.entity_id
_entity_poly.type
_entity_poly.pdbx_seq_one_letter_code
_entity_poly.pdbx_strand_id
1 'polypeptide(L)' 'MGFFQGALYLGAGTGASLIGAFLHARRDANFPLNPMYSLDAVNYSDSFLVVTIAVIIALIASIGLKNDKQGSRIVKPSK' A
#
# COMPACT_ATOMS: atom_id res chain seq x y z
N MET A 1 17.75 5.32 13.94
CA MET A 1 18.00 4.93 12.53
C MET A 1 17.57 3.49 12.20
N GLY A 2 17.74 2.49 13.08
CA GLY A 2 17.41 1.08 12.77
C GLY A 2 15.95 0.81 12.38
N PHE A 3 14.97 1.39 13.06
CA PHE A 3 13.55 1.19 12.72
C PHE A 3 13.18 1.71 11.33
N PHE A 4 13.68 2.88 10.94
CA PHE A 4 13.43 3.44 9.61
C PHE A 4 14.05 2.58 8.52
N GLN A 5 15.28 2.08 8.70
CA GLN A 5 15.89 1.17 7.75
C GLN A 5 15.16 -0.18 7.66
N GLY A 6 14.71 -0.72 8.79
CA GLY A 6 13.91 -1.95 8.81
C GLY A 6 12.57 -1.78 8.07
N ALA A 7 11.88 -0.66 8.27
CA ALA A 7 10.63 -0.36 7.57
C ALA A 7 10.84 -0.18 6.06
N LEU A 8 11.92 0.50 5.64
CA LEU A 8 12.26 0.65 4.23
C LEU A 8 12.64 -0.68 3.58
N TYR A 9 13.41 -1.52 4.27
CA TYR A 9 13.77 -2.86 3.81
C TYR A 9 12.52 -3.75 3.65
N LEU A 10 11.64 -3.75 4.65
CA LEU A 10 10.37 -4.49 4.59
C LEU A 10 9.50 -3.98 3.44
N GLY A 11 9.37 -2.66 3.28
CA GLY A 11 8.63 -2.06 2.18
C GLY A 11 9.19 -2.43 0.80
N ALA A 12 10.51 -2.43 0.64
CA ALA A 12 11.16 -2.81 -0.61
C ALA A 12 10.92 -4.29 -0.96
N GLY A 13 11.06 -5.20 0.03
CA GLY A 13 10.83 -6.63 -0.16
C GLY A 13 9.36 -6.94 -0.44
N THR A 14 8.46 -6.50 0.44
CA THR A 14 7.02 -6.74 0.30
C THR A 14 6.45 -6.10 -0.97
N GLY A 15 6.89 -4.90 -1.33
CA GLY A 15 6.48 -4.22 -2.56
C GLY A 15 6.86 -5.00 -3.82
N ALA A 16 8.13 -5.46 -3.92
CA ALA A 16 8.58 -6.27 -5.05
C ALA A 16 7.84 -7.61 -5.15
N SER A 17 7.60 -8.29 -4.02
CA SER A 17 6.85 -9.55 -3.99
C SER A 17 5.39 -9.38 -4.41
N LEU A 18 4.72 -8.32 -3.94
CA LEU A 18 3.34 -8.02 -4.34
C LEU A 18 3.24 -7.77 -5.85
N ILE A 19 4.10 -6.89 -6.40
CA ILE A 19 4.09 -6.59 -7.83
C ILE A 19 4.35 -7.86 -8.65
N GLY A 20 5.33 -8.69 -8.26
CA GLY A 20 5.63 -9.95 -8.93
C GLY A 20 4.48 -10.96 -8.87
N ALA A 21 3.82 -11.09 -7.72
CA ALA A 21 2.67 -11.98 -7.55
C ALA A 21 1.47 -11.53 -8.40
N PHE A 22 1.18 -10.23 -8.44
CA PHE A 22 0.09 -9.69 -9.28
C PHE A 22 0.40 -9.80 -10.77
N LEU A 23 1.63 -9.52 -11.18
CA LEU A 23 2.04 -9.69 -12.58
C LEU A 23 1.97 -11.16 -13.01
N HIS A 24 2.29 -12.10 -12.12
CA HIS A 24 2.13 -13.52 -12.38
C HIS A 24 0.65 -13.94 -12.43
N ALA A 25 -0.17 -13.48 -11.48
CA ALA A 25 -1.59 -13.79 -11.43
C ALA A 25 -2.37 -13.26 -12.64
N ARG A 26 -1.92 -12.13 -13.21
CA ARG A 26 -2.50 -11.55 -14.43
C ARG A 26 -1.75 -11.89 -15.70
N ARG A 27 -0.77 -12.80 -15.70
CA ARG A 27 0.07 -13.08 -16.88
C ARG A 27 -0.75 -13.33 -18.16
N ASP A 28 -1.89 -14.03 -18.04
CA ASP A 28 -2.75 -14.41 -19.17
C ASP A 28 -4.05 -13.58 -19.26
N ALA A 29 -4.13 -12.44 -18.55
CA ALA A 29 -5.35 -11.62 -18.55
C ALA A 29 -5.49 -10.82 -19.85
N ASN A 30 -6.58 -11.06 -20.59
CA ASN A 30 -6.90 -10.36 -21.83
C ASN A 30 -7.76 -9.10 -21.64
N PHE A 31 -8.30 -8.88 -20.43
CA PHE A 31 -9.21 -7.76 -20.13
C PHE A 31 -8.65 -6.86 -19.03
N PRO A 32 -8.54 -5.53 -19.23
CA PRO A 32 -8.05 -4.61 -18.22
C PRO A 32 -9.03 -4.43 -17.06
N LEU A 33 -8.52 -4.33 -15.83
CA LEU A 33 -9.33 -3.89 -14.69
C LEU A 33 -9.48 -2.38 -14.66
N ASN A 34 -8.46 -1.67 -15.13
CA ASN A 34 -8.48 -0.23 -15.18
C ASN A 34 -9.40 0.27 -16.32
N PRO A 35 -10.53 0.95 -16.04
CA PRO A 35 -11.47 1.42 -17.07
C PRO A 35 -10.88 2.50 -17.99
N MET A 36 -9.80 3.15 -17.56
CA MET A 36 -9.08 4.19 -18.30
C MET A 36 -7.90 3.64 -19.12
N TYR A 37 -7.80 2.32 -19.28
CA TYR A 37 -6.67 1.71 -19.97
C TYR A 37 -6.86 1.67 -21.50
N SER A 38 -5.97 2.35 -22.22
CA SER A 38 -6.01 2.46 -23.70
C SER A 38 -4.77 1.88 -24.41
N LEU A 39 -3.90 1.13 -23.72
CA LEU A 39 -2.64 0.59 -24.27
C LEU A 39 -2.64 -0.96 -24.28
N ASP A 40 -1.52 -1.57 -24.68
CA ASP A 40 -1.40 -3.02 -24.92
C ASP A 40 -0.84 -3.83 -23.71
N ALA A 41 -0.22 -3.16 -22.74
CA ALA A 41 0.38 -3.75 -21.52
C ALA A 41 -0.60 -3.84 -20.32
N VAL A 42 -1.72 -4.54 -20.50
CA VAL A 42 -2.83 -4.67 -19.53
C VAL A 42 -2.37 -5.03 -18.12
N ASN A 43 -1.47 -6.00 -18.02
CA ASN A 43 -1.03 -6.60 -16.74
C ASN A 43 -0.23 -5.64 -15.86
N TYR A 44 0.54 -4.74 -16.49
CA TYR A 44 1.32 -3.73 -15.78
C TYR A 44 0.39 -2.69 -15.16
N SER A 45 -0.55 -2.15 -15.95
CA SER A 45 -1.52 -1.15 -15.46
C SER A 45 -2.32 -1.66 -14.27
N ASP A 46 -2.78 -2.91 -14.31
CA ASP A 46 -3.57 -3.48 -13.21
C ASP A 46 -2.73 -3.68 -11.94
N SER A 47 -1.46 -4.07 -12.09
CA SER A 47 -0.54 -4.21 -10.96
C SER A 47 -0.31 -2.86 -10.25
N PHE A 48 -0.14 -1.76 -10.98
CA PHE A 48 0.00 -0.42 -10.40
C PHE A 48 -1.28 0.06 -9.72
N LEU A 49 -2.44 -0.26 -10.29
CA LEU A 49 -3.73 0.08 -9.71
C LEU A 49 -3.91 -0.61 -8.35
N VAL A 50 -3.56 -1.90 -8.26
CA VAL A 50 -3.61 -2.66 -7.01
C VAL A 50 -2.65 -2.08 -5.96
N VAL A 51 -1.39 -1.79 -6.33
CA VAL A 51 -0.42 -1.19 -5.40
C VAL A 51 -0.91 0.18 -4.91
N THR A 52 -1.51 0.97 -5.79
CA THR A 52 -2.09 2.27 -5.42
C THR A 52 -3.21 2.12 -4.39
N ILE A 53 -4.11 1.16 -4.56
CA ILE A 53 -5.16 0.86 -3.58
C ILE A 53 -4.55 0.47 -2.23
N ALA A 54 -3.52 -0.37 -2.22
CA ALA A 54 -2.82 -0.76 -0.99
C ALA A 54 -2.20 0.46 -0.27
N VAL A 55 -1.60 1.39 -1.02
CA VAL A 55 -1.05 2.64 -0.47
C VAL A 55 -2.14 3.53 0.10
N ILE A 56 -3.30 3.65 -0.57
CA ILE A 56 -4.44 4.42 -0.05
C ILE A 56 -4.92 3.84 1.29
N ILE A 57 -5.05 2.52 1.40
CA ILE A 57 -5.43 1.85 2.66
C ILE A 57 -4.40 2.14 3.76
N ALA A 58 -3.11 2.01 3.44
CA ALA A 58 -2.03 2.32 4.39
C ALA A 58 -2.03 3.79 4.82
N LEU A 59 -2.36 4.71 3.91
CA LEU A 59 -2.48 6.13 4.19
C LEU A 59 -3.65 6.41 5.14
N ILE A 60 -4.83 5.82 4.89
CA ILE A 60 -5.99 5.93 5.78
C ILE A 60 -5.65 5.41 7.18
N ALA A 61 -5.00 4.24 7.26
CA ALA A 61 -4.57 3.67 8.54
C ALA A 61 -3.59 4.60 9.28
N SER A 62 -2.64 5.21 8.56
CA SER A 62 -1.68 6.17 9.12
C SER A 62 -2.37 7.43 9.67
N ILE A 63 -3.36 7.96 8.96
CA ILE A 63 -4.17 9.10 9.43
C ILE A 63 -4.95 8.71 10.70
N GLY A 64 -5.54 7.51 10.74
CA GLY A 64 -6.24 7.00 11.93
C GLY A 64 -5.31 6.89 13.14
N LEU A 65 -4.08 6.40 12.95
CA LEU A 65 -3.09 6.24 14.02
C LEU A 65 -2.61 7.59 14.61
N LYS A 66 -2.62 8.67 13.81
CA LYS A 66 -2.31 10.02 14.30
C LYS A 66 -3.37 10.56 15.27
N ASN A 67 -4.62 10.14 15.14
CA ASN A 67 -5.71 10.61 16.01
C ASN A 67 -5.68 9.92 17.38
N ASP A 68 -5.22 8.67 17.44
CA ASP A 68 -5.12 7.91 18.69
C ASP A 68 -4.07 8.49 19.66
N LYS A 69 -2.96 9.02 19.12
CA LYS A 69 -1.93 9.73 19.92
C LYS A 69 -2.41 11.05 20.55
N GLN A 70 -3.47 11.67 20.03
CA GLN A 70 -4.04 12.89 20.62
C GLN A 70 -5.03 12.57 21.75
N GLY A 71 -5.81 11.49 21.64
CA GLY A 71 -6.73 11.04 22.70
C GLY A 71 -6.02 10.61 23.98
N SER A 72 -4.84 9.99 23.86
CA SER A 72 -4.09 9.48 25.03
C SER A 72 -3.38 10.56 25.87
N ARG A 73 -3.32 11.83 25.43
CA ARG A 73 -2.73 12.94 26.22
C ARG A 73 -3.70 13.63 27.18
N ILE A 74 -5.00 13.36 27.07
CA ILE A 74 -6.04 14.09 27.84
C ILE A 74 -6.37 13.38 29.17
N VAL A 75 -5.96 12.13 29.37
CA VAL A 75 -6.12 11.43 30.65
C VAL A 75 -4.81 11.52 31.46
N LYS A 76 -4.58 12.69 32.06
CA LYS A 76 -3.73 12.79 33.26
C LYS A 76 -4.66 12.83 34.47
N PRO A 77 -4.81 11.74 35.24
CA PRO A 77 -5.33 11.88 36.58
C PRO A 77 -4.26 12.56 37.43
N SER A 78 -4.69 13.67 38.02
CA SER A 78 -3.99 14.50 38.97
C SER A 78 -4.10 13.88 40.37
N LYS A 79 -2.97 13.86 41.07
CA LYS A 79 -2.73 13.49 42.48
C LYS A 79 -2.75 12.00 42.82
#